data_AF-A0A0D2UHA1-F1
#
_entry.id   AF-A0A0D2UHA1-F1
#
_cell.length_a   1.000
_cell.length_b   1.000
_cell.length_c   1.000
_cell.angle_alpha   90.00
_cell.angle_beta   90.00
_cell.angle_gamma   90.00
#
_symmetry.space_group_name_H-M   'P 1'
#
loop_
_entity.id
_entity.type
_entity.pdbx_description
1 polymer ?
#
loop_
_entity_poly.entity_id
_entity_poly.type
_entity_poly.pdbx_seq_one_letter_code
_entity_poly.pdbx_strand_id
1 'polypeptide(L)'
;MTFELETENPGRHTHMDELSLQLNLWHDTLYTFPLSLVIEFKHEHCETGAIDHWPALERWTDAYLVDKLKDNPVTVAVTPNGYADAILKEDLFVMPEERTMTFAAFLKLLEDNKGKVSFDKNKMDVDAEIAYVSKQNGNLTSEFSSLLDDVTPDLPFATEALGMKPDAANIWIGDAQSVTSLHKDHYENLYAVVAGSKTFTIYPPTDVPYLYYRECKCCRYVPVRDSAADNRVVRWDIVPEPKQTSDDEPSSSSAPTEAAGDSSTPAPAPQTTGAADAEADSFENCPTIPWIPVDPLLVNQHRHVQEFPLFCYHATPLRCTIRRGDVLYLPAMWYHHVQQSESYIETPVANPANSDELPPTPQVFDAKRVIAVNFWYDMDFGQQFAYFQFLEKCVATLPPPLVFDDGGDDHSFGGDGSDQESDIGPDDIDYSYREPESDDDEAASSSQQQQA
;
A
#
# COMPACT_ATOMS: atom_id res chain seq x y z
N MET A 1 -10.29 24.31 11.68
CA MET A 1 -10.46 25.54 10.89
C MET A 1 -10.97 25.11 9.53
N THR A 2 -12.25 25.30 9.25
CA THR A 2 -12.82 25.16 7.91
C THR A 2 -12.42 26.42 7.14
N PHE A 3 -11.62 26.28 6.09
CA PHE A 3 -11.31 27.42 5.22
C PHE A 3 -12.40 27.50 4.14
N GLU A 4 -13.39 28.37 4.35
CA GLU A 4 -14.23 28.85 3.26
C GLU A 4 -13.41 29.86 2.45
N LEU A 5 -13.16 29.53 1.18
CA LEU A 5 -12.56 30.44 0.21
C LEU A 5 -13.65 31.36 -0.34
N GLU A 6 -13.73 32.59 0.15
CA GLU A 6 -14.44 33.68 -0.54
C GLU A 6 -13.66 34.03 -1.83
N THR A 7 -14.18 33.62 -2.98
CA THR A 7 -13.63 34.02 -4.29
C THR A 7 -14.36 35.24 -4.84
N GLU A 8 -13.74 36.42 -4.72
CA GLU A 8 -14.15 37.62 -5.47
C GLU A 8 -13.66 37.56 -6.93
N ASN A 9 -14.32 36.79 -7.81
CA ASN A 9 -14.58 37.14 -9.23
C ASN A 9 -15.27 35.99 -9.99
N PRO A 10 -16.48 36.19 -10.57
CA PRO A 10 -17.15 35.17 -11.38
C PRO A 10 -16.75 35.34 -12.85
N GLY A 11 -15.61 34.76 -13.25
CA GLY A 11 -15.14 34.92 -14.62
C GLY A 11 -14.08 33.91 -15.06
N ARG A 12 -14.54 32.71 -15.47
CA ARG A 12 -13.77 31.65 -16.17
C ARG A 12 -12.47 31.21 -15.46
N HIS A 13 -12.63 30.38 -14.45
CA HIS A 13 -11.64 29.36 -14.13
C HIS A 13 -12.22 28.02 -14.54
N THR A 14 -11.48 27.23 -15.32
CA THR A 14 -11.88 25.86 -15.64
C THR A 14 -11.63 24.98 -14.42
N HIS A 15 -12.45 23.96 -14.17
CA HIS A 15 -12.33 23.04 -13.02
C HIS A 15 -10.90 22.49 -12.81
N MET A 16 -10.16 22.27 -13.90
CA MET A 16 -8.76 21.86 -13.87
C MET A 16 -7.83 22.91 -13.24
N ASP A 17 -8.10 24.20 -13.43
CA ASP A 17 -7.31 25.29 -12.86
C ASP A 17 -7.45 25.33 -11.33
N GLU A 18 -8.64 24.96 -10.81
CA GLU A 18 -8.90 24.85 -9.37
C GLU A 18 -8.11 23.67 -8.77
N LEU A 19 -8.09 22.52 -9.45
CA LEU A 19 -7.28 21.36 -9.05
C LEU A 19 -5.78 21.68 -9.08
N SER A 20 -5.31 22.39 -10.12
CA SER A 20 -3.92 22.84 -10.22
C SER A 20 -3.53 23.81 -9.10
N LEU A 21 -4.37 24.79 -8.79
CA LEU A 21 -4.12 25.76 -7.71
C LEU A 21 -4.10 25.06 -6.33
N GLN A 22 -5.03 24.14 -6.12
CA GLN A 22 -5.08 23.33 -4.92
C GLN A 22 -3.79 22.51 -4.75
N LEU A 23 -3.39 21.76 -5.78
CA LEU A 23 -2.16 20.95 -5.74
C LEU A 23 -0.90 21.77 -5.49
N ASN A 24 -0.78 22.95 -6.10
CA ASN A 24 0.33 23.88 -5.85
C ASN A 24 0.39 24.33 -4.38
N LEU A 25 -0.74 24.76 -3.81
CA LEU A 25 -0.80 25.17 -2.41
C LEU A 25 -0.43 24.02 -1.47
N TRP A 26 -0.74 22.78 -1.85
CA TRP A 26 -0.48 21.57 -1.06
C TRP A 26 0.98 21.13 -1.14
N HIS A 27 1.57 21.08 -2.33
CA HIS A 27 2.99 20.79 -2.52
C HIS A 27 3.87 21.71 -1.63
N ASP A 28 3.50 22.99 -1.52
CA ASP A 28 4.23 23.96 -0.70
C ASP A 28 3.98 23.82 0.83
N THR A 29 2.85 23.24 1.26
CA THR A 29 2.43 23.18 2.68
C THR A 29 2.56 21.82 3.35
N LEU A 30 2.50 20.71 2.60
CA LEU A 30 2.48 19.34 3.11
C LEU A 30 3.75 18.92 3.88
N TYR A 31 4.83 19.67 3.72
CA TYR A 31 6.10 19.40 4.39
C TYR A 31 6.39 20.30 5.60
N THR A 32 5.52 21.28 5.90
CA THR A 32 5.74 22.27 6.97
C THR A 32 4.74 22.20 8.12
N PHE A 33 3.62 21.47 7.98
CA PHE A 33 2.66 21.26 9.08
C PHE A 33 2.30 19.78 9.25
N PRO A 34 2.29 19.25 10.48
CA PRO A 34 1.87 17.88 10.73
C PRO A 34 0.34 17.84 10.79
N LEU A 35 -0.22 16.77 10.21
CA LEU A 35 -1.64 16.41 10.13
C LEU A 35 -2.48 17.13 9.06
N SER A 36 -3.09 16.31 8.20
CA SER A 36 -4.08 16.60 7.16
C SER A 36 -3.50 17.20 5.86
N LEU A 37 -3.17 16.33 4.91
CA LEU A 37 -3.90 16.22 3.64
C LEU A 37 -3.29 15.08 2.81
N VAL A 38 -3.79 13.86 3.03
CA VAL A 38 -3.84 12.87 1.94
C VAL A 38 -5.05 13.28 1.11
N ILE A 39 -4.87 13.49 -0.18
CA ILE A 39 -5.86 14.21 -0.98
C ILE A 39 -6.57 13.23 -1.88
N GLU A 40 -7.84 13.01 -1.52
CA GLU A 40 -8.78 12.24 -2.31
C GLU A 40 -9.53 13.22 -3.23
N PHE A 41 -9.27 13.15 -4.53
CA PHE A 41 -10.13 13.78 -5.53
C PHE A 41 -11.34 12.88 -5.76
N LYS A 42 -12.34 13.01 -4.89
CA LYS A 42 -13.57 12.20 -4.94
C LYS A 42 -14.55 12.74 -5.97
N HIS A 43 -15.22 11.82 -6.67
CA HIS A 43 -16.35 12.13 -7.53
C HIS A 43 -17.50 12.83 -6.76
N GLU A 44 -17.64 12.60 -5.45
CA GLU A 44 -18.71 13.20 -4.63
C GLU A 44 -18.55 14.71 -4.38
N HIS A 45 -17.32 15.27 -4.54
CA HIS A 45 -16.99 16.64 -4.12
C HIS A 45 -16.75 17.61 -5.29
N CYS A 46 -16.80 17.13 -6.54
CA CYS A 46 -16.55 17.90 -7.76
C CYS A 46 -17.68 17.70 -8.79
N GLU A 47 -18.01 18.72 -9.59
CA GLU A 47 -19.00 18.59 -10.68
C GLU A 47 -18.54 17.64 -11.80
N THR A 48 -17.24 17.32 -11.87
CA THR A 48 -16.62 16.29 -12.72
C THR A 48 -15.43 15.65 -11.99
N GLY A 49 -15.35 14.34 -11.91
CA GLY A 49 -14.19 13.61 -11.36
C GLY A 49 -12.94 13.74 -12.24
N ALA A 50 -11.75 13.63 -11.64
CA ALA A 50 -10.46 13.89 -12.29
C ALA A 50 -10.17 12.99 -13.50
N ILE A 51 -10.77 11.79 -13.55
CA ILE A 51 -10.61 10.82 -14.63
C ILE A 51 -11.93 10.44 -15.32
N ASP A 52 -13.03 11.16 -15.09
CA ASP A 52 -14.35 10.83 -15.67
C ASP A 52 -14.35 10.81 -17.21
N HIS A 53 -13.42 11.54 -17.81
CA HIS A 53 -13.23 11.61 -19.25
C HIS A 53 -12.50 10.38 -19.83
N TRP A 54 -11.97 9.48 -19.00
CA TRP A 54 -11.27 8.28 -19.45
C TRP A 54 -12.25 7.21 -19.96
N PRO A 55 -12.15 6.79 -21.24
CA PRO A 55 -12.93 5.65 -21.73
C PRO A 55 -12.72 4.36 -20.92
N ALA A 56 -11.57 4.21 -20.25
CA ALA A 56 -11.25 3.07 -19.39
C ALA A 56 -12.32 2.78 -18.34
N LEU A 57 -12.94 3.82 -17.74
CA LEU A 57 -13.97 3.67 -16.71
C LEU A 57 -15.19 2.86 -17.21
N GLU A 58 -15.50 2.92 -18.50
CA GLU A 58 -16.60 2.17 -19.11
C GLU A 58 -16.11 0.92 -19.85
N ARG A 59 -14.95 1.00 -20.48
CA ARG A 59 -14.49 -0.02 -21.44
C ARG A 59 -13.77 -1.19 -20.80
N TRP A 60 -13.03 -1.00 -19.71
CA TRP A 60 -12.13 -2.01 -19.13
C TRP A 60 -12.86 -3.15 -18.39
N THR A 61 -13.80 -3.77 -19.08
CA THR A 61 -14.48 -5.02 -18.72
C THR A 61 -13.61 -6.23 -19.10
N ASP A 62 -13.88 -7.40 -18.51
CA ASP A 62 -13.24 -8.67 -18.88
C ASP A 62 -13.25 -8.92 -20.39
N ALA A 63 -14.40 -8.75 -21.02
CA ALA A 63 -14.59 -9.05 -22.43
C ALA A 63 -13.71 -8.14 -23.30
N TYR A 64 -13.65 -6.85 -22.98
CA TYR A 64 -12.81 -5.88 -23.68
C TYR A 64 -11.33 -6.15 -23.47
N LEU A 65 -10.90 -6.37 -22.22
CA LEU A 65 -9.49 -6.63 -21.90
C LEU A 65 -9.02 -7.94 -22.54
N VAL A 66 -9.84 -8.99 -22.54
CA VAL A 66 -9.54 -10.25 -23.24
C VAL A 66 -9.45 -10.03 -24.74
N ASP A 67 -10.39 -9.31 -25.35
CA ASP A 67 -10.33 -9.01 -26.80
C ASP A 67 -9.03 -8.26 -27.18
N LYS A 68 -8.63 -7.30 -26.36
CA LYS A 68 -7.44 -6.45 -26.59
C LYS A 68 -6.11 -7.09 -26.25
N LEU A 69 -6.07 -7.97 -25.23
CA LEU A 69 -4.82 -8.38 -24.58
C LEU A 69 -4.63 -9.89 -24.46
N LYS A 70 -5.59 -10.75 -24.79
CA LYS A 70 -5.54 -12.20 -24.47
C LYS A 70 -4.19 -12.88 -24.70
N ASP A 71 -3.51 -12.56 -25.80
CA ASP A 71 -2.26 -13.17 -26.24
C ASP A 71 -1.03 -12.30 -25.89
N ASN A 72 -1.24 -11.09 -25.36
CA ASN A 72 -0.17 -10.19 -24.94
C ASN A 72 0.61 -10.81 -23.77
N PRO A 73 1.94 -10.87 -23.86
CA PRO A 73 2.77 -11.27 -22.73
C PRO A 73 2.76 -10.16 -21.68
N VAL A 74 2.52 -10.53 -20.43
CA VAL A 74 2.53 -9.64 -19.27
C VAL A 74 3.41 -10.23 -18.17
N THR A 75 4.13 -9.37 -17.46
CA THR A 75 4.93 -9.74 -16.29
C THR A 75 4.03 -9.70 -15.05
N VAL A 76 3.96 -10.82 -14.34
CA VAL A 76 3.09 -11.00 -13.17
C VAL A 76 3.95 -11.36 -11.96
N ALA A 77 3.74 -10.65 -10.84
CA ALA A 77 4.25 -11.06 -9.54
C ALA A 77 3.36 -12.17 -8.97
N VAL A 78 3.96 -13.29 -8.56
CA VAL A 78 3.24 -14.41 -7.95
C VAL A 78 3.81 -14.71 -6.58
N THR A 79 2.92 -14.86 -5.60
CA THR A 79 3.27 -15.13 -4.19
C THR A 79 2.38 -16.22 -3.59
N PRO A 80 2.85 -16.94 -2.56
CA PRO A 80 2.05 -17.98 -1.88
C PRO A 80 1.02 -17.43 -0.88
N ASN A 81 1.10 -16.14 -0.54
CA ASN A 81 0.40 -15.52 0.59
C ASN A 81 -0.15 -14.13 0.28
N GLY A 82 0.12 -13.59 -0.92
CA GLY A 82 -0.30 -12.25 -1.32
C GLY A 82 0.68 -11.13 -0.98
N TYR A 83 1.78 -11.40 -0.28
CA TYR A 83 2.76 -10.41 0.15
C TYR A 83 4.00 -10.45 -0.72
N ALA A 84 4.07 -9.54 -1.69
CA ALA A 84 5.30 -9.24 -2.42
C ALA A 84 6.13 -8.21 -1.64
N ASP A 85 7.45 -8.23 -1.82
CA ASP A 85 8.38 -7.24 -1.26
C ASP A 85 8.14 -7.00 0.24
N ALA A 86 8.16 -8.09 1.01
CA ALA A 86 7.81 -8.07 2.42
C ALA A 86 8.84 -8.85 3.24
N ILE A 87 9.00 -8.43 4.51
CA ILE A 87 9.78 -9.18 5.47
C ILE A 87 8.96 -10.37 6.00
N LEU A 88 9.53 -11.56 5.87
CA LEU A 88 9.07 -12.78 6.55
C LEU A 88 9.89 -13.02 7.84
N LYS A 89 9.63 -14.12 8.55
CA LYS A 89 10.46 -14.53 9.69
C LYS A 89 11.96 -14.51 9.31
N GLU A 90 12.81 -14.16 10.29
CA GLU A 90 14.28 -14.15 10.18
C GLU A 90 14.91 -12.99 9.36
N ASP A 91 14.24 -11.83 9.31
CA ASP A 91 14.73 -10.63 8.60
C ASP A 91 15.08 -10.92 7.12
N LEU A 92 14.29 -11.80 6.48
CA LEU A 92 14.36 -12.06 5.04
C LEU A 92 13.38 -11.15 4.31
N PHE A 93 13.89 -10.25 3.47
CA PHE A 93 13.08 -9.49 2.54
C PHE A 93 12.82 -10.35 1.31
N VAL A 94 11.58 -10.76 1.08
CA VAL A 94 11.24 -11.72 0.03
C VAL A 94 10.46 -11.05 -1.09
N MET A 95 11.09 -11.01 -2.27
CA MET A 95 10.50 -10.56 -3.53
C MET A 95 9.60 -11.64 -4.13
N PRO A 96 8.61 -11.25 -4.97
CA PRO A 96 7.74 -12.20 -5.64
C PRO A 96 8.49 -13.06 -6.67
N GLU A 97 7.92 -14.21 -7.00
CA GLU A 97 8.30 -14.87 -8.25
C GLU A 97 7.77 -14.03 -9.42
N GLU A 98 8.66 -13.63 -10.33
CA GLU A 98 8.27 -12.94 -11.56
C GLU A 98 8.04 -13.95 -12.67
N ARG A 99 6.82 -13.93 -13.24
CA ARG A 99 6.44 -14.83 -14.32
C ARG A 99 5.87 -14.06 -15.49
N THR A 100 6.45 -14.26 -16.66
CA THR A 100 5.83 -13.81 -17.92
C THR A 100 4.79 -14.84 -18.37
N MET A 101 3.56 -14.39 -18.61
CA MET A 101 2.48 -15.23 -19.16
C MET A 101 1.58 -14.43 -20.09
N THR A 102 0.71 -15.09 -20.85
CA THR A 102 -0.31 -14.36 -21.61
C THR A 102 -1.34 -13.74 -20.68
N PHE A 103 -1.94 -12.61 -21.06
CA PHE A 103 -2.97 -11.97 -20.25
C PHE A 103 -4.17 -12.90 -19.97
N ALA A 104 -4.55 -13.75 -20.92
CA ALA A 104 -5.60 -14.74 -20.70
C ALA A 104 -5.22 -15.79 -19.63
N ALA A 105 -3.95 -16.22 -19.61
CA ALA A 105 -3.46 -17.13 -18.57
C ALA A 105 -3.43 -16.44 -17.20
N PHE A 106 -3.04 -15.16 -17.15
CA PHE A 106 -3.10 -14.35 -15.93
C PHE A 106 -4.52 -14.23 -15.37
N LEU A 107 -5.52 -13.91 -16.21
CA LEU A 107 -6.91 -13.86 -15.76
C LEU A 107 -7.43 -15.21 -15.25
N LYS A 108 -7.02 -16.31 -15.89
CA LYS A 108 -7.34 -17.66 -15.41
C LYS A 108 -6.70 -17.92 -14.05
N LEU A 109 -5.44 -17.52 -13.86
CA LEU A 109 -4.70 -17.70 -12.62
C LEU A 109 -5.37 -16.94 -11.46
N LEU A 110 -5.83 -15.71 -11.68
CA LEU A 110 -6.64 -14.96 -10.70
C LEU A 110 -7.89 -15.73 -10.31
N GLU A 111 -8.70 -16.17 -11.29
CA GLU A 111 -9.96 -16.86 -11.03
C GLU A 111 -9.75 -18.21 -10.31
N ASP A 112 -8.76 -18.99 -10.73
CA ASP A 112 -8.44 -20.29 -10.13
C ASP A 112 -7.97 -20.17 -8.66
N ASN A 113 -7.49 -18.99 -8.23
CA ASN A 113 -6.94 -18.76 -6.90
C ASN A 113 -7.81 -17.89 -5.99
N LYS A 114 -9.02 -17.50 -6.43
CA LYS A 114 -9.94 -16.71 -5.60
C LYS A 114 -10.25 -17.40 -4.27
N GLY A 115 -10.03 -16.66 -3.18
CA GLY A 115 -10.40 -17.07 -1.81
C GLY A 115 -9.50 -18.15 -1.20
N LYS A 116 -8.30 -18.38 -1.74
CA LYS A 116 -7.36 -19.39 -1.23
C LYS A 116 -6.40 -18.87 -0.14
N VAL A 117 -6.33 -17.57 0.12
CA VAL A 117 -5.30 -17.00 1.02
C VAL A 117 -5.63 -17.10 2.50
N SER A 118 -4.57 -17.41 3.26
CA SER A 118 -4.42 -17.09 4.67
C SER A 118 -3.92 -15.65 4.82
N PHE A 119 -4.64 -14.77 5.52
CA PHE A 119 -4.20 -13.38 5.79
C PHE A 119 -2.95 -13.26 6.70
N ASP A 120 -2.27 -14.36 7.01
CA ASP A 120 -0.97 -14.38 7.70
C ASP A 120 0.18 -14.42 6.68
N LYS A 121 0.96 -13.33 6.60
CA LYS A 121 2.14 -13.21 5.74
C LYS A 121 3.18 -14.32 5.97
N ASN A 122 3.24 -14.92 7.15
CA ASN A 122 4.21 -15.97 7.46
C ASN A 122 3.72 -17.39 7.13
N LYS A 123 2.49 -17.53 6.60
CA LYS A 123 1.93 -18.81 6.20
C LYS A 123 1.92 -18.91 4.68
N MET A 124 2.83 -19.71 4.13
CA MET A 124 2.83 -20.04 2.71
C MET A 124 1.78 -21.11 2.44
N ASP A 125 0.80 -20.80 1.60
CA ASP A 125 -0.12 -21.81 1.10
C ASP A 125 0.45 -22.45 -0.16
N VAL A 126 0.64 -23.76 -0.12
CA VAL A 126 1.22 -24.53 -1.23
C VAL A 126 0.32 -24.57 -2.45
N ASP A 127 -1.00 -24.48 -2.25
CA ASP A 127 -2.00 -24.56 -3.32
C ASP A 127 -2.42 -23.17 -3.84
N ALA A 128 -1.81 -22.09 -3.31
CA ALA A 128 -2.05 -20.72 -3.72
C ALA A 128 -0.95 -20.17 -4.63
N GLU A 129 -1.39 -19.53 -5.72
CA GLU A 129 -0.55 -18.73 -6.62
C GLU A 129 -1.21 -17.35 -6.79
N ILE A 130 -0.94 -16.44 -5.87
CA ILE A 130 -1.58 -15.12 -5.81
C ILE A 130 -0.89 -14.18 -6.78
N ALA A 131 -1.62 -13.80 -7.82
CA ALA A 131 -1.10 -13.12 -8.99
C ALA A 131 -1.42 -11.62 -8.96
N TYR A 132 -0.42 -10.79 -9.22
CA TYR A 132 -0.57 -9.35 -9.27
C TYR A 132 0.28 -8.72 -10.38
N VAL A 133 -0.37 -8.06 -11.34
CA VAL A 133 0.32 -7.17 -12.28
C VAL A 133 0.67 -5.90 -11.51
N SER A 134 1.97 -5.72 -11.25
CA SER A 134 2.48 -4.73 -10.29
C SER A 134 3.84 -4.13 -10.65
N LYS A 135 4.32 -4.40 -11.86
CA LYS A 135 5.63 -3.93 -12.29
C LYS A 135 5.63 -2.41 -12.46
N GLN A 136 6.55 -1.73 -11.79
CA GLN A 136 6.58 -0.27 -11.66
C GLN A 136 7.65 0.35 -12.58
N ASN A 137 7.62 -0.02 -13.86
CA ASN A 137 8.65 0.35 -14.84
C ASN A 137 8.05 1.04 -16.08
N GLY A 138 6.92 1.71 -15.93
CA GLY A 138 6.14 2.21 -17.06
C GLY A 138 5.37 1.11 -17.79
N ASN A 139 4.97 0.05 -17.09
CA ASN A 139 4.38 -1.16 -17.70
C ASN A 139 3.13 -0.87 -18.55
N LEU A 140 2.38 0.21 -18.25
CA LEU A 140 1.23 0.62 -19.06
C LEU A 140 1.64 0.94 -20.50
N THR A 141 2.77 1.61 -20.67
CA THR A 141 3.27 2.00 -22.00
C THR A 141 4.01 0.88 -22.71
N SER A 142 4.63 -0.05 -21.98
CA SER A 142 5.46 -1.11 -22.56
C SER A 142 4.71 -2.43 -22.78
N GLU A 143 3.99 -2.95 -21.78
CA GLU A 143 3.29 -4.24 -21.83
C GLU A 143 1.79 -4.08 -22.20
N PHE A 144 1.19 -2.93 -21.90
CA PHE A 144 -0.24 -2.66 -22.08
C PHE A 144 -0.55 -1.53 -23.07
N SER A 145 0.36 -1.28 -24.02
CA SER A 145 0.26 -0.17 -24.98
C SER A 145 -1.04 -0.11 -25.78
N SER A 146 -1.72 -1.24 -26.00
CA SER A 146 -3.02 -1.30 -26.69
C SER A 146 -4.19 -0.69 -25.91
N LEU A 147 -3.99 -0.36 -24.63
CA LEU A 147 -4.95 0.33 -23.77
C LEU A 147 -4.73 1.85 -23.69
N LEU A 148 -3.65 2.39 -24.28
CA LEU A 148 -3.29 3.81 -24.14
C LEU A 148 -4.35 4.77 -24.70
N ASP A 149 -5.17 4.33 -25.67
CA ASP A 149 -6.27 5.15 -26.20
C ASP A 149 -7.44 5.32 -25.20
N ASP A 150 -7.47 4.56 -24.10
CA ASP A 150 -8.54 4.59 -23.10
C ASP A 150 -8.18 5.40 -21.85
N VAL A 151 -6.96 5.92 -21.76
CA VAL A 151 -6.45 6.73 -20.63
C VAL A 151 -5.63 7.90 -21.16
N THR A 152 -5.37 8.92 -20.34
CA THR A 152 -4.44 9.99 -20.71
C THR A 152 -2.99 9.59 -20.38
N PRO A 153 -1.99 10.09 -21.13
CA PRO A 153 -0.57 9.79 -20.85
C PRO A 153 -0.05 10.44 -19.56
N ASP A 154 -0.78 11.43 -19.05
CA ASP A 154 -0.53 12.13 -17.79
C ASP A 154 -1.86 12.70 -17.24
N LEU A 155 -1.83 13.30 -16.06
CA LEU A 155 -2.94 14.09 -15.53
C LEU A 155 -2.61 15.58 -15.70
N PRO A 156 -3.28 16.31 -16.61
CA PRO A 156 -2.88 17.68 -16.97
C PRO A 156 -2.75 18.63 -15.79
N PHE A 157 -3.66 18.54 -14.80
CA PHE A 157 -3.61 19.38 -13.59
C PHE A 157 -2.35 19.09 -12.74
N ALA A 158 -1.94 17.82 -12.66
CA ALA A 158 -0.74 17.43 -11.92
C ALA A 158 0.53 17.85 -12.65
N THR A 159 0.58 17.65 -13.97
CA THR A 159 1.69 18.11 -14.81
C THR A 159 1.88 19.63 -14.75
N GLU A 160 0.78 20.39 -14.73
CA GLU A 160 0.83 21.84 -14.59
C GLU A 160 1.37 22.25 -13.22
N ALA A 161 0.83 21.67 -12.14
CA ALA A 161 1.24 22.00 -10.77
C ALA A 161 2.68 21.61 -10.46
N LEU A 162 3.10 20.39 -10.83
CA LEU A 162 4.45 19.90 -10.60
C LEU A 162 5.47 20.45 -11.62
N GLY A 163 4.98 21.10 -12.69
CA GLY A 163 5.82 21.70 -13.73
C GLY A 163 6.61 20.68 -14.56
N MET A 164 6.25 19.39 -14.51
CA MET A 164 6.93 18.30 -15.21
C MET A 164 5.97 17.20 -15.64
N LYS A 165 6.39 16.37 -16.61
CA LYS A 165 5.66 15.19 -17.05
C LYS A 165 6.02 13.99 -16.16
N PRO A 166 5.16 12.96 -16.08
CA PRO A 166 5.49 11.77 -15.31
C PRO A 166 6.63 10.99 -15.98
N ASP A 167 7.51 10.43 -15.17
CA ASP A 167 8.59 9.52 -15.57
C ASP A 167 8.05 8.14 -15.95
N ALA A 168 6.98 7.70 -15.27
CA ALA A 168 6.35 6.43 -15.51
C ALA A 168 4.83 6.51 -15.36
N ALA A 169 4.13 5.76 -16.20
CA ALA A 169 2.73 5.42 -16.02
C ALA A 169 2.62 3.91 -15.85
N ASN A 170 2.05 3.44 -14.74
CA ASN A 170 1.91 2.01 -14.46
C ASN A 170 0.44 1.60 -14.36
N ILE A 171 0.16 0.36 -14.75
CA ILE A 171 -1.13 -0.30 -14.58
C ILE A 171 -1.00 -1.42 -13.57
N TRP A 172 -2.00 -1.52 -12.72
CA TRP A 172 -2.11 -2.48 -11.63
C TRP A 172 -3.36 -3.32 -11.83
N ILE A 173 -3.22 -4.65 -11.83
CA ILE A 173 -4.36 -5.57 -11.96
C ILE A 173 -4.19 -6.73 -10.98
N GLY A 174 -5.14 -6.90 -10.09
CA GLY A 174 -5.12 -7.94 -9.05
C GLY A 174 -6.46 -8.17 -8.38
N ASP A 175 -6.43 -8.83 -7.24
CA ASP A 175 -7.57 -9.17 -6.39
C ASP A 175 -7.32 -8.74 -4.93
N ALA A 176 -8.31 -8.94 -4.05
CA ALA A 176 -8.17 -8.58 -2.63
C ALA A 176 -7.09 -9.36 -1.87
N GLN A 177 -6.54 -10.41 -2.47
CA GLN A 177 -5.53 -11.26 -1.84
C GLN A 177 -4.13 -10.65 -1.96
N SER A 178 -3.90 -9.72 -2.88
CA SER A 178 -2.60 -9.07 -3.08
C SER A 178 -2.46 -7.82 -2.20
N VAL A 179 -1.44 -7.78 -1.35
CA VAL A 179 -1.15 -6.72 -0.39
C VAL A 179 0.25 -6.16 -0.63
N THR A 180 0.37 -4.83 -0.64
CA THR A 180 1.67 -4.15 -0.70
C THR A 180 2.10 -3.78 0.71
N SER A 181 3.28 -4.24 1.12
CA SER A 181 3.85 -3.98 2.45
C SER A 181 4.16 -2.49 2.66
N LEU A 182 4.36 -2.08 3.92
CA LEU A 182 4.62 -0.68 4.26
C LEU A 182 5.99 -0.25 3.72
N HIS A 183 6.00 0.75 2.84
CA HIS A 183 7.21 1.31 2.22
C HIS A 183 7.01 2.78 1.84
N LYS A 184 8.02 3.44 1.27
CA LYS A 184 7.94 4.80 0.72
C LYS A 184 8.61 4.85 -0.65
N ASP A 185 8.17 5.80 -1.48
CA ASP A 185 8.75 6.10 -2.79
C ASP A 185 9.38 7.50 -2.81
N HIS A 186 10.28 7.72 -3.78
CA HIS A 186 10.86 9.04 -4.08
C HIS A 186 10.10 9.75 -5.22
N TYR A 187 8.79 9.53 -5.31
CA TYR A 187 7.95 10.06 -6.39
C TYR A 187 6.71 10.73 -5.85
N GLU A 188 6.28 11.79 -6.53
CA GLU A 188 4.92 12.30 -6.42
C GLU A 188 3.99 11.35 -7.17
N ASN A 189 3.13 10.63 -6.44
CA ASN A 189 2.36 9.52 -6.98
C ASN A 189 0.88 9.88 -7.09
N LEU A 190 0.37 9.92 -8.33
CA LEU A 190 -1.05 10.13 -8.62
C LEU A 190 -1.69 8.79 -8.96
N TYR A 191 -2.51 8.26 -8.06
CA TYR A 191 -3.08 6.91 -8.12
C TYR A 191 -4.57 6.95 -8.47
N ALA A 192 -4.93 6.49 -9.67
CA ALA A 192 -6.29 6.55 -10.20
C ALA A 192 -6.92 5.15 -10.25
N VAL A 193 -8.10 4.96 -9.66
CA VAL A 193 -8.78 3.65 -9.66
C VAL A 193 -9.83 3.58 -10.76
N VAL A 194 -9.72 2.56 -11.61
CA VAL A 194 -10.62 2.32 -12.75
C VAL A 194 -11.69 1.27 -12.43
N ALA A 195 -11.35 0.27 -11.61
CA ALA A 195 -12.28 -0.77 -11.17
C ALA A 195 -11.94 -1.25 -9.76
N GLY A 196 -12.96 -1.56 -8.96
CA GLY A 196 -12.81 -1.92 -7.55
C GLY A 196 -12.45 -0.72 -6.67
N SER A 197 -11.69 -0.97 -5.61
CA SER A 197 -11.23 0.03 -4.65
C SER A 197 -9.83 -0.30 -4.12
N LYS A 198 -9.12 0.73 -3.67
CA LYS A 198 -7.82 0.62 -2.99
C LYS A 198 -7.92 1.30 -1.63
N THR A 199 -7.41 0.65 -0.60
CA THR A 199 -7.34 1.21 0.76
C THR A 199 -5.89 1.40 1.15
N PHE A 200 -5.51 2.64 1.42
CA PHE A 200 -4.19 3.05 1.83
C PHE A 200 -4.17 3.30 3.34
N THR A 201 -3.17 2.75 4.02
CA THR A 201 -2.79 3.16 5.38
C THR A 201 -1.47 3.91 5.27
N ILE A 202 -1.49 5.20 5.59
CA ILE A 202 -0.43 6.15 5.21
C ILE A 202 0.14 6.80 6.48
N TYR A 203 1.46 6.94 6.55
CA TYR A 203 2.17 7.62 7.64
C TYR A 203 3.07 8.71 7.06
N PRO A 204 3.19 9.87 7.74
CA PRO A 204 4.07 10.94 7.29
C PRO A 204 5.54 10.52 7.38
N PRO A 205 6.43 11.15 6.59
CA PRO A 205 7.88 10.88 6.65
C PRO A 205 8.47 11.08 8.06
N THR A 206 7.85 11.92 8.88
CA THR A 206 8.25 12.19 10.27
C THR A 206 8.05 11.01 11.22
N ASP A 207 7.26 10.00 10.84
CA ASP A 207 7.03 8.80 11.66
C ASP A 207 8.17 7.78 11.58
N VAL A 208 9.23 8.05 10.79
CA VAL A 208 10.41 7.16 10.67
C VAL A 208 11.00 6.66 12.01
N PRO A 209 11.02 7.41 13.14
CA PRO A 209 11.48 6.87 14.42
C PRO A 209 10.66 5.69 14.95
N TYR A 210 9.44 5.48 14.43
CA TYR A 210 8.48 4.47 14.89
C TYR A 210 8.37 3.28 13.93
N LEU A 211 9.13 3.24 12.82
CA LEU A 211 8.97 2.23 11.76
C LEU A 211 9.94 1.05 11.82
N TYR A 212 10.89 1.05 12.77
CA TYR A 212 11.75 -0.12 13.06
C TYR A 212 12.51 -0.68 11.86
N TYR A 213 13.08 0.17 11.00
CA TYR A 213 13.90 -0.30 9.88
C TYR A 213 14.95 -1.34 10.32
N ARG A 214 15.04 -2.43 9.55
CA ARG A 214 16.03 -3.50 9.74
C ARG A 214 16.76 -3.79 8.44
N GLU A 215 18.04 -4.14 8.54
CA GLU A 215 18.79 -4.70 7.42
C GLU A 215 18.32 -6.14 7.18
N CYS A 216 17.77 -6.39 5.99
CA CYS A 216 17.16 -7.66 5.63
C CYS A 216 17.87 -8.27 4.43
N LYS A 217 18.06 -9.60 4.46
CA LYS A 217 18.66 -10.34 3.33
C LYS A 217 17.66 -10.42 2.19
N CYS A 218 18.10 -10.09 0.97
CA CYS A 218 17.25 -10.10 -0.22
C CYS A 218 17.04 -11.50 -0.75
N CYS A 219 15.80 -11.95 -0.81
CA CYS A 219 15.44 -13.27 -1.27
C CYS A 219 14.28 -13.20 -2.25
N ARG A 220 13.97 -14.32 -2.88
CA ARG A 220 12.85 -14.44 -3.81
C ARG A 220 12.10 -15.74 -3.61
N TYR A 221 10.78 -15.68 -3.80
CA TYR A 221 9.96 -16.88 -3.91
C TYR A 221 10.30 -17.68 -5.18
N VAL A 222 10.49 -18.99 -5.04
CA VAL A 222 10.68 -19.91 -6.16
C VAL A 222 9.70 -21.08 -6.03
N PRO A 223 8.76 -21.27 -6.97
CA PRO A 223 7.84 -22.40 -6.92
C PRO A 223 8.54 -23.68 -7.36
N VAL A 224 8.47 -24.71 -6.51
CA VAL A 224 8.86 -26.08 -6.87
C VAL A 224 7.64 -26.77 -7.47
N ARG A 225 7.78 -27.22 -8.72
CA ARG A 225 6.69 -27.82 -9.49
C ARG A 225 6.90 -29.31 -9.70
N ASP A 226 5.81 -30.08 -9.62
CA ASP A 226 5.82 -31.49 -9.97
C ASP A 226 5.41 -31.68 -11.44
N SER A 227 6.40 -32.05 -12.26
CA SER A 227 6.21 -32.38 -13.68
C SER A 227 5.23 -33.53 -13.94
N ALA A 228 4.99 -34.41 -12.96
CA ALA A 228 4.04 -35.52 -13.07
C ALA A 228 2.59 -35.13 -12.69
N ALA A 229 2.40 -33.98 -12.05
CA ALA A 229 1.10 -33.50 -11.55
C ALA A 229 0.65 -32.21 -12.26
N ASP A 230 0.62 -32.23 -13.60
CA ASP A 230 0.19 -31.09 -14.43
C ASP A 230 0.94 -29.78 -14.13
N ASN A 231 2.23 -29.90 -13.78
CA ASN A 231 3.10 -28.78 -13.43
C ASN A 231 2.62 -27.95 -12.23
N ARG A 232 1.83 -28.54 -11.33
CA ARG A 232 1.33 -27.90 -10.11
C ARG A 232 2.48 -27.55 -9.16
N VAL A 233 2.34 -26.44 -8.45
CA VAL A 233 3.22 -26.12 -7.32
C VAL A 233 3.00 -27.15 -6.20
N VAL A 234 4.10 -27.68 -5.67
CA VAL A 234 4.12 -28.63 -4.55
C VAL A 234 4.88 -28.10 -3.33
N ARG A 235 5.63 -27.01 -3.50
CA ARG A 235 6.29 -26.26 -2.41
C ARG A 235 6.72 -24.89 -2.93
N TRP A 236 6.84 -23.93 -2.03
CA TRP A 236 7.48 -22.65 -2.26
C TRP A 236 8.82 -22.59 -1.51
N ASP A 237 9.85 -22.14 -2.21
CA ASP A 237 11.20 -21.96 -1.68
C ASP A 237 11.48 -20.48 -1.54
N ILE A 238 12.26 -20.12 -0.54
CA ILE A 238 12.89 -18.80 -0.46
C ILE A 238 14.35 -18.99 -0.83
N VAL A 239 14.77 -18.36 -1.91
CA VAL A 239 16.14 -18.47 -2.43
C VAL A 239 16.82 -17.11 -2.28
N PRO A 240 18.07 -17.04 -1.77
CA PRO A 240 18.81 -15.79 -1.69
C PRO A 240 19.11 -15.23 -3.08
N GLU A 241 19.01 -13.92 -3.23
CA GLU A 241 19.42 -13.25 -4.46
C GLU A 241 20.94 -13.30 -4.63
N PRO A 242 21.45 -13.53 -5.85
CA PRO A 242 22.87 -13.46 -6.13
C PRO A 242 23.38 -12.02 -5.93
N LYS A 243 24.60 -11.88 -5.41
CA LYS A 243 25.33 -10.61 -5.43
C LYS A 243 25.46 -10.14 -6.88
N GLN A 244 24.92 -8.97 -7.19
CA GLN A 244 25.26 -8.27 -8.43
C GLN A 244 26.76 -7.93 -8.39
N THR A 245 27.54 -8.50 -9.30
CA THR A 245 28.95 -8.12 -9.46
C THR A 245 29.02 -6.73 -10.08
N SER A 246 29.87 -5.88 -9.53
CA SER A 246 29.97 -4.42 -9.65
C SER A 246 30.23 -3.82 -11.06
N ASP A 247 29.68 -4.39 -12.12
CA ASP A 247 29.58 -3.73 -13.44
C ASP A 247 28.14 -3.28 -13.74
N ASP A 248 27.15 -3.68 -12.94
CA ASP A 248 25.79 -3.17 -12.93
C ASP A 248 25.42 -2.83 -11.48
N GLU A 249 25.53 -1.55 -11.08
CA GLU A 249 24.94 -1.12 -9.80
C GLU A 249 23.40 -1.17 -9.92
N PRO A 250 22.69 -1.76 -8.94
CA PRO A 250 21.28 -1.46 -8.79
C PRO A 250 21.19 -0.10 -8.10
N SER A 251 20.81 0.92 -8.85
CA SER A 251 20.30 2.13 -8.23
C SER A 251 19.18 1.74 -7.28
N SER A 252 19.23 2.21 -6.04
CA SER A 252 18.11 2.21 -5.10
C SER A 252 16.98 3.16 -5.54
N SER A 253 16.62 3.10 -6.82
CA SER A 253 15.54 3.81 -7.48
C SER A 253 15.04 2.91 -8.60
N SER A 254 13.81 2.43 -8.50
CA SER A 254 13.05 2.01 -9.67
C SER A 254 12.74 3.24 -10.52
N ALA A 255 13.68 3.61 -11.40
CA ALA A 255 13.54 4.52 -12.54
C ALA A 255 14.49 4.02 -13.67
N PRO A 256 14.16 4.22 -14.95
CA PRO A 256 14.56 3.30 -16.02
C PRO A 256 15.87 3.69 -16.73
N THR A 257 16.60 2.69 -17.21
CA THR A 257 17.54 2.88 -18.34
C THR A 257 17.35 1.81 -19.42
N GLU A 258 17.26 2.29 -20.66
CA GLU A 258 17.12 1.56 -21.91
C GLU A 258 18.42 0.85 -22.32
N ALA A 259 18.31 -0.34 -22.93
CA ALA A 259 18.71 -0.63 -24.32
C ALA A 259 18.83 -2.14 -24.61
N ALA A 260 18.47 -2.50 -25.85
CA ALA A 260 18.31 -3.84 -26.38
C ALA A 260 19.61 -4.64 -26.56
N GLY A 261 19.52 -5.98 -26.47
CA GLY A 261 20.58 -6.91 -26.86
C GLY A 261 20.14 -8.37 -26.80
N ASP A 262 19.86 -8.95 -27.97
CA ASP A 262 19.55 -10.36 -28.23
C ASP A 262 20.75 -11.29 -27.95
N SER A 263 20.52 -12.46 -27.31
CA SER A 263 21.35 -13.68 -27.45
C SER A 263 20.87 -14.82 -26.55
N SER A 264 20.25 -15.82 -27.17
CA SER A 264 19.91 -17.14 -26.65
C SER A 264 21.14 -18.04 -26.34
N THR A 265 21.21 -18.68 -25.16
CA THR A 265 21.70 -20.08 -24.97
C THR A 265 21.49 -20.58 -23.51
N PRO A 266 21.17 -21.87 -23.28
CA PRO A 266 20.82 -22.38 -21.95
C PRO A 266 22.06 -22.88 -21.16
N ALA A 267 22.12 -22.56 -19.87
CA ALA A 267 23.13 -23.05 -18.93
C ALA A 267 22.74 -24.42 -18.31
N PRO A 268 23.70 -25.28 -17.90
CA PRO A 268 23.45 -26.65 -17.51
C PRO A 268 23.06 -26.80 -16.01
N ALA A 269 22.32 -27.87 -15.72
CA ALA A 269 21.80 -28.20 -14.38
C ALA A 269 22.90 -28.57 -13.36
N PRO A 270 22.79 -28.16 -12.06
CA PRO A 270 23.71 -28.61 -11.02
C PRO A 270 23.33 -29.99 -10.45
N GLN A 271 24.35 -30.78 -10.14
CA GLN A 271 24.26 -32.08 -9.48
C GLN A 271 24.14 -31.94 -7.96
N THR A 272 23.36 -32.85 -7.36
CA THR A 272 22.99 -32.92 -5.94
C THR A 272 24.08 -33.48 -5.03
N THR A 273 24.43 -32.80 -3.93
CA THR A 273 25.06 -33.41 -2.74
C THR A 273 24.67 -32.68 -1.44
N GLY A 274 24.12 -33.42 -0.45
CA GLY A 274 24.20 -33.14 0.99
C GLY A 274 23.27 -32.07 1.58
N ALA A 275 22.16 -32.49 2.22
CA ALA A 275 21.01 -31.65 2.58
C ALA A 275 20.87 -31.31 4.08
N ALA A 276 21.94 -30.91 4.79
CA ALA A 276 21.77 -30.45 6.17
C ALA A 276 22.73 -29.33 6.60
N ASP A 277 23.97 -29.32 6.08
CA ASP A 277 24.96 -28.28 6.42
C ASP A 277 25.07 -27.16 5.35
N ALA A 278 24.31 -27.26 4.25
CA ALA A 278 24.43 -26.38 3.09
C ALA A 278 23.50 -25.14 3.12
N GLU A 279 22.49 -25.10 4.01
CA GLU A 279 21.54 -23.98 4.03
C GLU A 279 22.13 -22.72 4.68
N ALA A 280 22.94 -22.86 5.74
CA ALA A 280 23.54 -21.72 6.43
C ALA A 280 24.58 -20.96 5.59
N ASP A 281 25.34 -21.67 4.73
CA ASP A 281 26.33 -21.06 3.83
C ASP A 281 25.66 -20.29 2.67
N SER A 282 24.43 -20.62 2.29
CA SER A 282 23.79 -20.08 1.10
C SER A 282 23.38 -18.59 1.21
N PHE A 283 23.09 -18.12 2.43
CA PHE A 283 22.66 -16.74 2.70
C PHE A 283 23.80 -15.84 3.18
N GLU A 284 25.04 -16.33 3.30
CA GLU A 284 26.17 -15.55 3.82
C GLU A 284 26.60 -14.43 2.85
N ASN A 285 26.36 -14.64 1.54
CA ASN A 285 26.71 -13.68 0.49
C ASN A 285 25.50 -12.93 -0.09
N CYS A 286 24.34 -13.07 0.51
CA CYS A 286 23.12 -12.41 0.07
C CYS A 286 23.22 -10.88 0.28
N PRO A 287 22.85 -10.03 -0.70
CA PRO A 287 22.80 -8.58 -0.49
C PRO A 287 21.73 -8.23 0.56
N THR A 288 21.94 -7.14 1.31
CA THR A 288 20.99 -6.64 2.30
C THR A 288 20.35 -5.33 1.85
N ILE A 289 19.11 -5.12 2.27
CA ILE A 289 18.41 -3.83 2.13
C ILE A 289 17.74 -3.45 3.45
N PRO A 290 17.63 -2.15 3.77
CA PRO A 290 16.80 -1.69 4.87
C PRO A 290 15.32 -1.81 4.51
N TRP A 291 14.52 -2.49 5.34
CA TRP A 291 13.07 -2.60 5.16
C TRP A 291 12.29 -2.53 6.48
N ILE A 292 10.98 -2.27 6.38
CA ILE A 292 10.08 -2.06 7.52
C ILE A 292 9.40 -3.39 7.91
N PRO A 293 9.67 -3.95 9.11
CA PRO A 293 9.11 -5.24 9.53
C PRO A 293 7.66 -5.13 10.04
N VAL A 294 7.26 -3.91 10.39
CA VAL A 294 5.96 -3.56 10.93
C VAL A 294 4.84 -3.89 9.93
N ASP A 295 3.71 -4.36 10.46
CA ASP A 295 2.53 -4.64 9.67
C ASP A 295 1.34 -3.83 10.23
N PRO A 296 0.89 -2.78 9.51
CA PRO A 296 -0.22 -1.94 9.94
C PRO A 296 -1.53 -2.69 10.20
N LEU A 297 -1.68 -3.92 9.68
CA LEU A 297 -2.88 -4.74 9.90
C LEU A 297 -2.87 -5.50 11.22
N LEU A 298 -1.71 -5.58 11.89
CA LEU A 298 -1.52 -6.38 13.10
C LEU A 298 -1.42 -5.52 14.38
N VAL A 299 -1.72 -4.22 14.32
CA VAL A 299 -1.60 -3.28 15.46
C VAL A 299 -2.42 -3.67 16.70
N ASN A 300 -3.46 -4.50 16.54
CA ASN A 300 -4.26 -5.01 17.66
C ASN A 300 -3.81 -6.40 18.14
N GLN A 301 -2.78 -6.99 17.55
CA GLN A 301 -2.26 -8.30 17.95
C GLN A 301 -1.20 -8.15 19.03
N HIS A 302 -1.41 -8.81 20.17
CA HIS A 302 -0.54 -8.70 21.35
C HIS A 302 0.96 -8.88 21.03
N ARG A 303 1.33 -9.92 20.26
CA ARG A 303 2.72 -10.16 19.86
C ARG A 303 3.30 -8.99 19.05
N HIS A 304 2.51 -8.41 18.14
CA HIS A 304 2.95 -7.30 17.31
C HIS A 304 3.18 -6.03 18.14
N VAL A 305 2.29 -5.77 19.11
CA VAL A 305 2.43 -4.65 20.05
C VAL A 305 3.66 -4.80 20.94
N GLN A 306 3.97 -6.02 21.39
CA GLN A 306 5.19 -6.29 22.16
C GLN A 306 6.47 -6.08 21.34
N GLU A 307 6.47 -6.49 20.07
CA GLU A 307 7.63 -6.35 19.19
C GLU A 307 7.83 -4.91 18.69
N PHE A 308 6.74 -4.19 18.41
CA PHE A 308 6.75 -2.84 17.81
C PHE A 308 5.94 -1.82 18.63
N PRO A 309 6.24 -1.60 19.92
CA PRO A 309 5.45 -0.73 20.78
C PRO A 309 5.44 0.73 20.33
N LEU A 310 6.56 1.28 19.85
CA LEU A 310 6.60 2.68 19.40
C LEU A 310 5.69 2.91 18.20
N PHE A 311 5.61 1.94 17.29
CA PHE A 311 4.69 2.00 16.17
C PHE A 311 3.25 2.04 16.66
N CYS A 312 2.87 1.05 17.47
CA CYS A 312 1.49 0.86 17.91
C CYS A 312 0.97 2.01 18.79
N TYR A 313 1.84 2.66 19.57
CA TYR A 313 1.45 3.72 20.51
C TYR A 313 1.70 5.14 19.99
N HIS A 314 2.55 5.34 18.98
CA HIS A 314 2.94 6.70 18.55
C HIS A 314 2.78 6.97 17.05
N ALA A 315 2.83 5.96 16.18
CA ALA A 315 2.56 6.19 14.76
C ALA A 315 1.07 6.50 14.57
N THR A 316 0.76 7.55 13.80
CA THR A 316 -0.63 8.01 13.61
C THR A 316 -1.02 7.84 12.14
N PRO A 317 -1.71 6.74 11.78
CA PRO A 317 -2.06 6.49 10.39
C PRO A 317 -3.17 7.42 9.90
N LEU A 318 -3.06 7.83 8.65
CA LEU A 318 -4.18 8.27 7.82
C LEU A 318 -4.67 7.08 7.01
N ARG A 319 -5.97 6.77 7.12
CA ARG A 319 -6.58 5.70 6.31
C ARG A 319 -7.50 6.32 5.27
N CYS A 320 -7.25 5.97 4.02
CA CYS A 320 -7.94 6.49 2.85
C CYS A 320 -8.41 5.31 1.99
N THR A 321 -9.64 5.40 1.46
CA THR A 321 -10.14 4.41 0.49
C THR A 321 -10.59 5.16 -0.74
N ILE A 322 -9.89 4.92 -1.86
CA ILE A 322 -10.27 5.43 -3.18
C ILE A 322 -11.00 4.36 -3.98
N ARG A 323 -12.03 4.77 -4.71
CA ARG A 323 -12.93 3.92 -5.48
C ARG A 323 -12.82 4.24 -6.97
N ARG A 324 -13.56 3.48 -7.78
CA ARG A 324 -13.66 3.73 -9.23
C ARG A 324 -13.97 5.22 -9.50
N GLY A 325 -13.11 5.86 -10.29
CA GLY A 325 -13.22 7.27 -10.68
C GLY A 325 -12.40 8.22 -9.80
N ASP A 326 -11.99 7.79 -8.61
CA ASP A 326 -11.21 8.61 -7.69
C ASP A 326 -9.72 8.62 -8.07
N VAL A 327 -9.06 9.73 -7.74
CA VAL A 327 -7.60 9.88 -7.81
C VAL A 327 -7.07 10.25 -6.43
N LEU A 328 -6.04 9.54 -5.97
CA LEU A 328 -5.27 9.87 -4.79
C LEU A 328 -3.98 10.57 -5.19
N TYR A 329 -3.68 11.71 -4.58
CA TYR A 329 -2.30 12.21 -4.52
C TYR A 329 -1.62 11.65 -3.27
N LEU A 330 -0.61 10.81 -3.49
CA LEU A 330 0.28 10.26 -2.48
C LEU A 330 1.63 10.97 -2.59
N PRO A 331 1.98 11.88 -1.66
CA PRO A 331 3.18 12.70 -1.80
C PRO A 331 4.46 11.88 -1.64
N ALA A 332 5.55 12.38 -2.23
CA ALA A 332 6.86 11.73 -2.11
C ALA A 332 7.27 11.52 -0.65
N MET A 333 7.95 10.41 -0.39
CA MET A 333 8.47 9.97 0.91
C MET A 333 7.43 9.54 1.95
N TRP A 334 6.13 9.63 1.65
CA TRP A 334 5.10 9.14 2.57
C TRP A 334 5.09 7.61 2.60
N TYR A 335 5.04 7.08 3.82
CA TYR A 335 4.96 5.65 4.04
C TYR A 335 3.55 5.18 3.76
N HIS A 336 3.38 4.12 2.99
CA HIS A 336 2.07 3.63 2.63
C HIS A 336 2.04 2.10 2.54
N HIS A 337 0.94 1.55 3.03
CA HIS A 337 0.56 0.15 2.92
C HIS A 337 -0.76 0.07 2.15
N VAL A 338 -0.87 -0.85 1.19
CA VAL A 338 -1.99 -0.86 0.25
C VAL A 338 -2.72 -2.20 0.25
N GLN A 339 -4.01 -2.13 0.56
CA GLN A 339 -4.97 -3.21 0.34
C GLN A 339 -5.88 -2.86 -0.84
N GLN A 340 -6.59 -3.84 -1.36
CA GLN A 340 -7.54 -3.62 -2.46
C GLN A 340 -8.78 -4.50 -2.29
N SER A 341 -9.89 -4.10 -2.91
CA SER A 341 -11.11 -4.89 -2.91
C SER A 341 -11.87 -4.71 -4.21
N GLU A 342 -12.35 -5.82 -4.77
CA GLU A 342 -13.11 -5.85 -6.00
C GLU A 342 -14.53 -5.31 -5.81
N SER A 343 -15.08 -5.39 -4.58
CA SER A 343 -16.44 -4.96 -4.28
C SER A 343 -16.49 -3.97 -3.12
N TYR A 344 -17.43 -3.03 -3.18
CA TYR A 344 -17.70 -2.08 -2.11
C TYR A 344 -19.15 -1.61 -2.17
N ILE A 345 -19.62 -1.09 -1.03
CA ILE A 345 -20.95 -0.48 -0.92
C ILE A 345 -20.77 1.03 -0.81
N GLU A 346 -21.54 1.75 -1.62
CA GLU A 346 -21.61 3.20 -1.56
C GLU A 346 -23.02 3.61 -1.15
N THR A 347 -23.11 4.35 -0.04
CA THR A 347 -24.35 5.00 0.39
C THR A 347 -24.32 6.44 -0.08
N PRO A 348 -25.17 6.84 -1.05
CA PRO A 348 -25.20 8.23 -1.50
C PRO A 348 -25.47 9.17 -0.32
N VAL A 349 -24.90 10.37 -0.34
CA VAL A 349 -25.17 11.38 0.69
C VAL A 349 -26.59 11.91 0.46
N ALA A 350 -27.44 11.84 1.50
CA ALA A 350 -28.78 12.41 1.44
C ALA A 350 -28.69 13.94 1.21
N ASN A 351 -29.51 14.47 0.30
CA ASN A 351 -29.52 15.90 0.03
C ASN A 351 -30.01 16.66 1.29
N PRO A 352 -29.17 17.45 1.96
CA PRO A 352 -29.56 18.13 3.20
C PRO A 352 -30.67 19.17 2.97
N ALA A 353 -30.90 19.60 1.72
CA ALA A 353 -31.97 20.52 1.36
C ALA A 353 -33.37 19.87 1.29
N ASN A 354 -33.47 18.54 1.40
CA ASN A 354 -34.72 17.81 1.20
C ASN A 354 -34.94 16.77 2.33
N SER A 355 -35.31 17.27 3.52
CA SER A 355 -35.46 16.46 4.74
C SER A 355 -36.56 15.38 4.69
N ASP A 356 -37.45 15.44 3.69
CA ASP A 356 -38.54 14.48 3.49
C ASP A 356 -38.18 13.34 2.52
N GLU A 357 -36.99 13.36 1.93
CA GLU A 357 -36.53 12.34 1.00
C GLU A 357 -36.06 11.09 1.77
N LEU A 358 -36.54 9.91 1.36
CA LEU A 358 -36.09 8.65 1.94
C LEU A 358 -34.56 8.54 1.82
N PRO A 359 -33.86 7.97 2.82
CA PRO A 359 -32.42 7.79 2.74
C PRO A 359 -32.10 7.00 1.46
N PRO A 360 -31.12 7.46 0.68
CA PRO A 360 -30.79 6.84 -0.59
C PRO A 360 -30.36 5.39 -0.38
N THR A 361 -30.82 4.50 -1.26
CA THR A 361 -30.50 3.08 -1.17
C THR A 361 -29.00 2.86 -1.39
N PRO A 362 -28.32 2.06 -0.54
CA PRO A 362 -26.94 1.66 -0.78
C PRO A 362 -26.79 1.00 -2.15
N GLN A 363 -25.79 1.44 -2.92
CA GLN A 363 -25.41 0.85 -4.20
C GLN A 363 -24.26 -0.12 -3.98
N VAL A 364 -24.36 -1.31 -4.57
CA VAL A 364 -23.30 -2.31 -4.52
C VAL A 364 -22.51 -2.24 -5.82
N PHE A 365 -21.22 -1.97 -5.70
CA PHE A 365 -20.27 -2.08 -6.79
C PHE A 365 -19.55 -3.41 -6.65
N ASP A 366 -19.58 -4.22 -7.71
CA ASP A 366 -18.96 -5.55 -7.74
C ASP A 366 -18.13 -5.67 -9.01
N ALA A 367 -16.85 -5.34 -8.90
CA ALA A 367 -15.89 -5.64 -9.96
C ALA A 367 -15.43 -7.09 -9.81
N LYS A 368 -14.93 -7.68 -10.91
CA LYS A 368 -14.32 -9.02 -10.86
C LYS A 368 -12.85 -9.01 -10.44
N ARG A 369 -12.24 -7.84 -10.44
CA ARG A 369 -10.83 -7.55 -10.15
C ARG A 369 -10.66 -6.06 -9.87
N VAL A 370 -9.56 -5.70 -9.24
CA VAL A 370 -9.17 -4.30 -9.04
C VAL A 370 -8.25 -3.87 -10.17
N ILE A 371 -8.52 -2.71 -10.75
CA ILE A 371 -7.68 -2.09 -11.78
C ILE A 371 -7.40 -0.65 -11.40
N ALA A 372 -6.12 -0.27 -11.40
CA ALA A 372 -5.69 1.09 -11.18
C ALA A 372 -4.59 1.49 -12.17
N VAL A 373 -4.47 2.79 -12.42
CA VAL A 373 -3.36 3.40 -13.15
C VAL A 373 -2.72 4.43 -12.24
N ASN A 374 -1.40 4.46 -12.16
CA ASN A 374 -0.71 5.52 -11.44
C ASN A 374 0.34 6.21 -12.30
N PHE A 375 0.60 7.48 -11.98
CA PHE A 375 1.63 8.28 -12.61
C PHE A 375 2.66 8.69 -11.56
N TRP A 376 3.93 8.46 -11.87
CA TRP A 376 5.06 8.86 -11.04
C TRP A 376 5.74 10.07 -11.65
N TYR A 377 5.83 11.15 -10.88
CA TYR A 377 6.62 12.33 -11.20
C TYR A 377 7.80 12.37 -10.24
N ASP A 378 9.01 12.56 -10.74
CA ASP A 378 10.20 12.63 -9.89
C ASP A 378 10.03 13.70 -8.82
N MET A 379 10.49 13.42 -7.61
CA MET A 379 10.35 14.38 -6.52
C MET A 379 11.36 15.53 -6.67
N ASP A 380 11.05 16.69 -6.06
CA ASP A 380 12.08 17.71 -5.87
C ASP A 380 13.04 17.30 -4.75
N PHE A 381 14.32 17.08 -5.10
CA PHE A 381 15.40 16.77 -4.15
C PHE A 381 15.90 18.03 -3.41
N GLY A 382 14.95 18.79 -2.86
CA GLY A 382 15.18 20.05 -2.18
C GLY A 382 15.42 19.93 -0.67
N GLN A 383 15.04 20.98 0.06
CA GLN A 383 15.29 21.08 1.50
C GLN A 383 14.60 19.97 2.30
N GLN A 384 13.39 19.59 1.89
CA GLN A 384 12.58 18.59 2.59
C GLN A 384 13.21 17.21 2.52
N PHE A 385 13.71 16.82 1.34
CA PHE A 385 14.50 15.61 1.18
C PHE A 385 15.75 15.64 2.07
N ALA A 386 16.49 16.75 2.09
CA ALA A 386 17.66 16.89 2.95
C ALA A 386 17.33 16.75 4.46
N TYR A 387 16.20 17.33 4.90
CA TYR A 387 15.71 17.19 6.27
C TYR A 387 15.31 15.75 6.60
N PHE A 388 14.61 15.07 5.69
CA PHE A 388 14.26 13.67 5.87
C PHE A 388 15.51 12.79 5.99
N GLN A 389 16.49 12.95 5.08
CA GLN A 389 17.76 12.21 5.14
C GLN A 389 18.53 12.47 6.44
N PHE A 390 18.45 13.69 6.98
CA PHE A 390 19.01 14.01 8.29
C PHE A 390 18.27 13.28 9.42
N LEU A 391 16.94 13.29 9.40
CA LEU A 391 16.11 12.61 10.40
C LEU A 391 16.35 11.09 10.40
N GLU A 392 16.32 10.46 9.23
CA GLU A 392 16.56 9.03 9.07
C GLU A 392 17.94 8.62 9.61
N LYS A 393 18.99 9.39 9.28
CA LYS A 393 20.34 9.17 9.84
C LYS A 393 20.41 9.38 11.34
N CYS A 394 19.67 10.35 11.90
CA CYS A 394 19.61 10.52 13.35
C CYS A 394 18.95 9.32 14.03
N VAL A 395 17.82 8.85 13.49
CA VAL A 395 17.11 7.66 14.00
C VAL A 395 18.02 6.42 13.96
N ALA A 396 18.78 6.23 12.88
CA ALA A 396 19.73 5.12 12.76
C ALA A 396 20.87 5.14 13.82
N THR A 397 21.11 6.27 14.50
CA THR A 397 22.08 6.36 15.61
C THR A 397 21.46 6.12 16.99
N LEU A 398 20.13 6.08 17.08
CA LEU A 398 19.45 5.78 18.33
C LEU A 398 19.61 4.30 18.67
N PRO A 399 19.66 3.94 19.97
CA PRO A 399 19.61 2.53 20.35
C PRO A 399 18.32 1.90 19.81
N PRO A 400 18.32 0.59 19.48
CA PRO A 400 17.10 -0.10 19.10
C PRO A 400 16.02 0.13 20.15
N PRO A 401 14.75 0.31 19.76
CA PRO A 401 13.66 0.46 20.72
C PRO A 401 13.68 -0.72 21.70
N LEU A 402 13.45 -0.43 22.98
CA LEU A 402 13.33 -1.48 24.00
C LEU A 402 12.17 -2.39 23.61
N VAL A 403 12.48 -3.60 23.14
CA VAL A 403 11.50 -4.69 23.09
C VAL A 403 11.25 -5.07 24.54
N PHE A 404 9.99 -5.05 24.97
CA PHE A 404 9.65 -5.55 26.30
C PHE A 404 9.80 -7.08 26.24
N ASP A 405 10.96 -7.56 26.70
CA ASP A 405 11.15 -8.97 27.03
C ASP A 405 10.29 -9.21 28.28
N ASP A 406 9.10 -9.80 28.08
CA ASP A 406 8.35 -10.37 29.18
C ASP A 406 9.14 -11.62 29.58
N GLY A 407 10.14 -11.39 30.44
CA GLY A 407 11.06 -12.39 30.91
C GLY A 407 10.27 -13.64 31.23
N GLY A 408 10.68 -14.77 30.64
CA GLY A 408 10.21 -16.09 31.03
C GLY A 408 10.66 -16.37 32.46
N ASP A 409 10.05 -15.71 33.42
CA ASP A 409 10.14 -16.05 34.81
C ASP A 409 9.23 -17.26 35.01
N ASP A 410 9.88 -18.41 35.06
CA ASP A 410 9.43 -19.67 35.62
C ASP A 410 9.07 -19.45 37.11
N HIS A 411 8.00 -18.69 37.35
CA HIS A 411 7.34 -18.64 38.64
C HIS A 411 6.41 -19.83 38.75
N SER A 412 7.02 -20.94 39.16
CA SER A 412 6.37 -22.03 39.85
C SER A 412 5.58 -21.52 41.06
N PHE A 413 4.36 -21.05 40.82
CA PHE A 413 3.32 -20.96 41.84
C PHE A 413 2.39 -22.15 41.67
N GLY A 414 2.58 -23.13 42.55
CA GLY A 414 1.60 -24.20 42.75
C GLY A 414 0.26 -23.60 43.18
N GLY A 415 -0.78 -23.83 42.38
CA GLY A 415 -2.15 -23.41 42.65
C GLY A 415 -3.09 -24.26 41.82
N ASP A 416 -3.81 -25.12 42.51
CA ASP A 416 -4.79 -26.11 42.04
C ASP A 416 -5.98 -25.49 41.27
N GLY A 417 -6.39 -26.16 40.18
CA GLY A 417 -7.81 -26.27 39.81
C GLY A 417 -8.43 -25.25 38.84
N SER A 418 -8.81 -25.77 37.67
CA SER A 418 -9.89 -25.35 36.76
C SER A 418 -9.72 -24.09 35.89
N ASP A 419 -9.21 -24.28 34.67
CA ASP A 419 -9.52 -23.39 33.54
C ASP A 419 -10.87 -23.80 32.94
N GLN A 420 -11.90 -22.98 33.18
CA GLN A 420 -13.06 -22.88 32.30
C GLN A 420 -12.74 -21.79 31.27
N GLU A 421 -12.64 -22.17 30.00
CA GLU A 421 -12.74 -21.23 28.89
C GLU A 421 -14.11 -20.57 28.94
N SER A 422 -14.17 -19.27 29.23
CA SER A 422 -15.35 -18.46 28.97
C SER A 422 -15.22 -17.84 27.58
N ASP A 423 -15.93 -18.43 26.62
CA ASP A 423 -16.31 -17.80 25.35
C ASP A 423 -16.99 -16.46 25.64
N ILE A 424 -16.35 -15.36 25.24
CA ILE A 424 -17.02 -14.07 25.06
C ILE A 424 -16.98 -13.78 23.56
N GLY A 425 -18.14 -13.93 22.92
CA GLY A 425 -18.35 -13.62 21.51
C GLY A 425 -18.36 -12.11 21.23
N PRO A 426 -18.32 -11.70 19.95
CA PRO A 426 -17.94 -10.35 19.52
C PRO A 426 -18.99 -9.24 19.73
N ASP A 427 -20.05 -9.46 20.50
CA ASP A 427 -21.21 -8.54 20.53
C ASP A 427 -21.38 -7.71 21.82
N ASP A 428 -20.47 -7.79 22.80
CA ASP A 428 -20.57 -6.99 24.04
C ASP A 428 -19.39 -6.01 24.19
N ILE A 429 -19.37 -4.96 23.37
CA ILE A 429 -18.58 -3.74 23.65
C ILE A 429 -19.53 -2.54 23.55
N ASP A 430 -19.86 -1.97 24.71
CA ASP A 430 -20.65 -0.74 24.85
C ASP A 430 -19.84 0.47 24.35
N TYR A 431 -20.28 1.06 23.23
CA TYR A 431 -19.77 2.32 22.69
C TYR A 431 -20.45 3.52 23.37
N SER A 432 -20.19 3.73 24.66
CA SER A 432 -20.60 4.98 25.32
C SER A 432 -19.45 6.00 25.34
N TYR A 433 -19.60 7.01 24.50
CA TYR A 433 -18.76 8.21 24.40
C TYR A 433 -18.73 8.94 25.75
N ARG A 434 -17.55 9.14 26.34
CA ARG A 434 -17.37 9.99 27.52
C ARG A 434 -16.95 11.38 27.05
N GLU A 435 -17.85 12.35 27.14
CA GLU A 435 -17.53 13.77 26.90
C GLU A 435 -16.55 14.28 27.98
N PRO A 436 -15.63 15.21 27.64
CA PRO A 436 -14.73 15.80 28.60
C PRO A 436 -15.46 16.87 29.43
N GLU A 437 -15.35 16.78 30.76
CA GLU A 437 -15.88 17.76 31.71
C GLU A 437 -15.27 19.16 31.47
N SER A 438 -16.13 20.17 31.34
CA SER A 438 -15.77 21.57 31.26
C SER A 438 -15.57 22.15 32.67
N ASP A 439 -14.37 22.60 32.99
CA ASP A 439 -14.08 23.44 34.15
C ASP A 439 -14.60 24.86 33.92
N ASP A 440 -15.80 25.16 34.40
CA ASP A 440 -16.30 26.52 34.61
C ASP A 440 -17.32 26.50 35.78
N ASP A 441 -16.90 26.96 36.96
CA ASP A 441 -17.73 27.77 37.89
C ASP A 441 -17.02 27.97 39.24
N GLU A 442 -16.27 29.07 39.37
CA GLU A 442 -16.02 29.69 40.69
C GLU A 442 -16.47 31.16 40.64
N ALA A 443 -17.79 31.39 40.81
CA ALA A 443 -18.31 32.71 41.13
C ALA A 443 -19.61 32.66 41.95
N ALA A 444 -19.63 33.45 43.02
CA ALA A 444 -20.72 33.73 43.98
C ALA A 444 -20.97 32.62 45.02
N SER A 445 -21.00 32.88 46.34
CA SER A 445 -21.59 34.04 47.02
C SER A 445 -21.10 34.05 48.48
N SER A 446 -20.57 35.18 48.94
CA SER A 446 -20.57 35.50 50.38
C SER A 446 -20.95 36.96 50.59
N SER A 447 -22.20 37.18 50.98
CA SER A 447 -22.60 38.39 51.69
C SER A 447 -23.82 38.10 52.56
N GLN A 448 -23.62 38.06 53.87
CA GLN A 448 -24.33 38.93 54.82
C GLN A 448 -24.03 38.57 56.30
N GLN A 449 -24.09 39.64 57.10
CA GLN A 449 -24.05 39.75 58.58
C GLN A 449 -22.63 39.91 59.17
N GLN A 450 -22.33 40.92 59.99
CA GLN A 450 -23.17 41.84 60.77
C GLN A 450 -22.35 43.07 61.22
N GLN A 451 -23.08 44.17 61.45
CA GLN A 451 -22.63 45.43 62.03
C GLN A 451 -22.16 45.27 63.49
N ALA A 452 -21.09 45.98 63.86
CA ALA A 452 -20.97 46.84 65.04
C ALA A 452 -19.64 47.62 64.98
#